data_AF-A0A381KLZ8-F1
#
_entry.id   AF-A0A381KLZ8-F1
#
_cell.length_a   1.000
_cell.length_b   1.000
_cell.length_c   1.000
_cell.angle_alpha   90.00
_cell.angle_beta   90.00
_cell.angle_gamma   90.00
#
_symmetry.space_group_name_H-M   'P 1'
#
loop_
_entity.id
_entity.type
_entity.pdbx_description
1 polymer ?
#
loop_
_entity_poly.entity_id
_entity_poly.type
_entity_poly.pdbx_seq_one_letter_code
_entity_poly.pdbx_strand_id
1 'polypeptide(L)'
;MKVLEEELNEENEDYGFVVKINNNTIETESMKKISFNLTYTPTSKGIQAGDSITFKVPDVFNKVNLDYTSECFDKTESNGEYTLTFRELPNGQSVMQGKIGLEAYVKKVDEDTNAKIHIETTGKIESGSGDIDVEIKTWR
;
A
#
# COMPACT_ATOMS: atom_id res chain seq x y z
N MET A 1 2.76 38.76 -0.08
CA MET A 1 2.23 37.55 -0.73
C MET A 1 2.82 36.36 -0.01
N LYS A 2 1.99 35.41 0.42
CA LYS A 2 2.42 34.15 1.05
C LYS A 2 3.21 33.33 0.03
N VAL A 3 4.50 33.13 0.27
CA VAL A 3 5.26 32.03 -0.34
C VAL A 3 5.22 30.92 0.70
N LEU A 4 4.40 29.91 0.43
CA LEU A 4 4.12 28.78 1.33
C LEU A 4 4.32 27.46 0.58
N GLU A 5 5.30 27.41 -0.34
CA GLU A 5 5.50 26.26 -1.23
C GLU A 5 6.99 25.88 -1.40
N GLU A 6 7.82 26.05 -0.38
CA GLU A 6 9.22 25.60 -0.41
C GLU A 6 9.60 24.82 0.85
N GLU A 7 8.82 23.79 1.18
CA GLU A 7 9.27 22.68 2.05
C GLU A 7 8.85 21.33 1.45
N LEU A 8 8.88 21.18 0.12
CA LEU A 8 8.87 19.86 -0.49
C LEU A 8 10.30 19.31 -0.45
N ASN A 9 10.64 18.74 0.71
CA ASN A 9 11.72 17.78 0.99
C ASN A 9 12.68 17.48 -0.18
N GLU A 10 13.88 18.07 -0.14
CA GLU A 10 15.05 17.68 -0.96
C GLU A 10 15.33 16.16 -0.89
N GLU A 11 14.90 15.46 0.17
CA GLU A 11 15.08 14.01 0.32
C GLU A 11 14.21 13.12 -0.60
N ASN A 12 13.24 13.67 -1.32
CA ASN A 12 12.34 12.88 -2.19
C ASN A 12 12.83 12.83 -3.65
N GLU A 13 13.89 13.57 -3.98
CA GLU A 13 14.39 13.64 -5.36
C GLU A 13 14.92 12.31 -5.88
N ASP A 14 15.24 11.35 -5.02
CA ASP A 14 15.80 10.07 -5.48
C ASP A 14 14.78 9.07 -6.03
N TYR A 15 13.50 9.20 -5.65
CA TYR A 15 12.47 8.21 -5.94
C TYR A 15 11.48 8.70 -7.00
N GLY A 16 10.91 7.79 -7.80
CA GLY A 16 9.89 8.13 -8.82
C GLY A 16 8.52 8.52 -8.26
N PHE A 17 8.22 8.09 -7.03
CA PHE A 17 6.96 8.38 -6.34
C PHE A 17 7.10 8.23 -4.82
N VAL A 18 6.13 8.83 -4.13
CA VAL A 18 5.96 8.73 -2.68
C VAL A 18 4.67 7.99 -2.37
N VAL A 19 4.72 7.08 -1.41
CA VAL A 19 3.58 6.32 -0.89
C VAL A 19 3.19 6.88 0.48
N LYS A 20 1.92 7.24 0.63
CA LYS A 20 1.33 7.62 1.91
C LYS A 20 0.34 6.54 2.34
N ILE A 21 0.54 6.02 3.54
CA ILE A 21 -0.38 5.09 4.20
C ILE A 21 -1.34 5.91 5.05
N ASN A 22 -2.65 5.82 4.78
CA ASN A 22 -3.63 6.69 5.44
C ASN A 22 -3.99 6.23 6.86
N ASN A 23 -3.92 4.93 7.14
CA ASN A 23 -4.13 4.33 8.47
C ASN A 23 -3.09 3.24 8.67
N ASN A 24 -2.23 3.38 9.68
CA ASN A 24 -1.19 2.41 10.03
C ASN A 24 -1.58 1.45 11.17
N THR A 25 -2.76 1.64 11.78
CA THR A 25 -3.28 0.75 12.82
C THR A 25 -4.75 0.42 12.53
N ILE A 26 -5.14 -0.84 12.71
CA ILE A 26 -6.50 -1.34 12.55
C ILE A 26 -6.84 -2.23 13.74
N GLU A 27 -7.91 -1.92 14.46
CA GLU A 27 -8.49 -2.81 15.45
C GLU A 27 -9.67 -3.58 14.84
N THR A 28 -9.72 -4.90 15.06
CA THR A 28 -10.75 -5.76 14.50
C THR A 28 -11.00 -7.00 15.37
N GLU A 29 -11.97 -7.81 14.96
CA GLU A 29 -12.26 -9.11 15.58
C GLU A 29 -11.99 -10.24 14.59
N SER A 30 -11.77 -11.43 15.11
CA SER A 30 -11.79 -12.68 14.34
C SER A 30 -12.99 -12.73 13.38
N MET A 31 -12.79 -13.30 12.19
CA MET A 31 -13.87 -13.50 11.20
C MET A 31 -14.49 -12.20 10.64
N LYS A 32 -13.93 -11.02 10.94
CA LYS A 32 -14.34 -9.74 10.35
C LYS A 32 -13.50 -9.39 9.12
N LYS A 33 -13.99 -8.41 8.36
CA LYS A 33 -13.24 -7.81 7.24
C LYS A 33 -12.42 -6.63 7.77
N ILE A 34 -11.18 -6.52 7.31
CA ILE A 34 -10.37 -5.31 7.41
C ILE A 34 -10.27 -4.65 6.03
N SER A 35 -10.07 -3.34 6.04
CA SER A 35 -9.81 -2.56 4.84
C SER A 35 -8.92 -1.38 5.17
N PHE A 36 -7.91 -1.14 4.35
CA PHE A 36 -7.14 0.10 4.38
C PHE A 36 -6.79 0.52 2.96
N ASN A 37 -6.21 1.71 2.85
CA ASN A 37 -5.73 2.20 1.58
C ASN A 37 -4.44 2.99 1.76
N LEU A 38 -3.68 3.02 0.67
CA LEU A 38 -2.56 3.92 0.48
C LEU A 38 -2.79 4.76 -0.76
N THR A 39 -2.11 5.90 -0.81
CA THR A 39 -2.03 6.74 -2.00
C THR A 39 -0.60 6.79 -2.47
N TYR A 40 -0.40 6.80 -3.78
CA TYR A 40 0.90 7.03 -4.40
C TYR A 40 0.85 8.34 -5.20
N THR A 41 1.90 9.13 -5.07
CA THR A 41 2.04 10.44 -5.73
C THR A 41 3.36 10.48 -6.49
N PRO A 42 3.36 10.65 -7.82
CA PRO A 42 4.58 10.82 -8.59
C PRO A 42 5.41 12.01 -8.09
N THR A 43 6.74 11.87 -8.10
CA THR A 43 7.66 12.99 -7.89
C THR A 43 8.02 13.64 -9.24
N SER A 44 8.96 14.59 -9.23
CA SER A 44 9.55 15.17 -10.44
C SER A 44 10.29 14.14 -11.32
N LYS A 45 10.84 13.06 -10.74
CA LYS A 45 11.42 11.94 -11.52
C LYS A 45 10.37 11.12 -12.26
N GLY A 46 9.14 11.13 -11.75
CA GLY A 46 8.02 10.37 -12.29
C GLY A 46 8.13 8.86 -12.05
N ILE A 47 6.98 8.19 -12.10
CA ILE A 47 6.88 6.74 -12.00
C ILE A 47 7.37 6.11 -13.29
N GLN A 48 8.22 5.10 -13.19
CA GLN A 48 8.76 4.34 -14.31
C GLN A 48 8.06 2.98 -14.44
N ALA A 49 8.01 2.44 -15.66
CA ALA A 49 7.58 1.06 -15.84
C ALA A 49 8.52 0.11 -15.08
N GLY A 50 7.94 -0.84 -14.32
CA GLY A 50 8.70 -1.72 -13.44
C GLY A 50 8.81 -1.25 -12.00
N ASP A 51 8.49 0.01 -11.69
CA ASP A 51 8.27 0.44 -10.30
C ASP A 51 7.16 -0.40 -9.66
N SER A 52 7.21 -0.62 -8.34
CA SER A 52 6.26 -1.53 -7.71
C SER A 52 5.90 -1.17 -6.27
N ILE A 53 4.73 -1.68 -5.86
CA ILE A 53 4.23 -1.69 -4.48
C ILE A 53 3.81 -3.13 -4.16
N THR A 54 4.40 -3.70 -3.11
CA THR A 54 4.16 -5.08 -2.66
C THR A 54 3.56 -5.09 -1.27
N PHE A 55 2.45 -5.81 -1.11
CA PHE A 55 1.83 -6.08 0.19
C PHE A 55 2.18 -7.51 0.62
N LYS A 56 2.89 -7.64 1.74
CA LYS A 56 3.15 -8.92 2.39
C LYS A 56 2.12 -9.12 3.48
N VAL A 57 1.15 -9.99 3.20
CA VAL A 57 -0.02 -10.23 4.05
C VAL A 57 0.18 -11.54 4.82
N PRO A 58 0.18 -11.51 6.17
CA PRO A 58 0.31 -12.72 6.97
C PRO A 58 -0.83 -13.71 6.76
N ASP A 59 -0.57 -15.00 7.01
CA ASP A 59 -1.55 -16.07 6.83
C ASP A 59 -2.77 -15.96 7.77
N VAL A 60 -2.78 -15.10 8.79
CA VAL A 60 -4.00 -14.85 9.58
C VAL A 60 -5.12 -14.21 8.76
N PHE A 61 -4.82 -13.68 7.58
CA PHE A 61 -5.79 -13.14 6.64
C PHE A 61 -6.08 -14.11 5.50
N ASN A 62 -7.30 -14.06 4.96
CA ASN A 62 -7.70 -14.77 3.76
C ASN A 62 -8.57 -13.86 2.87
N LYS A 63 -8.87 -14.34 1.65
CA LYS A 63 -9.71 -13.61 0.67
C LYS A 63 -9.23 -12.16 0.46
N VAL A 64 -7.93 -12.01 0.27
CA VAL A 64 -7.31 -10.70 0.06
C VAL A 64 -7.69 -10.18 -1.32
N ASN A 65 -8.23 -8.98 -1.38
CA ASN A 65 -8.58 -8.30 -2.61
C ASN A 65 -7.86 -6.95 -2.64
N LEU A 66 -7.29 -6.62 -3.80
CA LEU A 66 -6.74 -5.30 -4.07
C LEU A 66 -7.70 -4.52 -4.97
N ASP A 67 -7.95 -3.27 -4.60
CA ASP A 67 -8.69 -2.30 -5.39
C ASP A 67 -7.69 -1.29 -5.98
N TYR A 68 -7.49 -1.33 -7.29
CA TYR A 68 -6.48 -0.52 -8.00
C TYR A 68 -6.90 -0.30 -9.46
N THR A 69 -6.34 0.74 -10.08
CA THR A 69 -6.57 1.04 -11.50
C THR A 69 -5.86 0.00 -12.38
N SER A 70 -6.58 -1.04 -12.78
CA SER A 70 -6.00 -2.21 -13.48
C SER A 70 -5.23 -1.90 -14.76
N GLU A 71 -5.50 -0.77 -15.42
CA GLU A 71 -4.78 -0.35 -16.62
C GLU A 71 -3.32 0.05 -16.32
N CYS A 72 -3.06 0.60 -15.13
CA CYS A 72 -1.75 1.09 -14.73
C CYS A 72 -0.81 0.01 -14.17
N PHE A 73 -1.32 -1.18 -13.84
CA PHE A 73 -0.56 -2.17 -13.08
C PHE A 73 -0.71 -3.60 -13.57
N ASP A 74 0.40 -4.30 -13.66
CA ASP A 74 0.41 -5.76 -13.60
C ASP A 74 0.38 -6.23 -12.15
N LYS A 75 -0.50 -7.21 -11.86
CA LYS A 75 -0.60 -7.84 -10.55
C LYS A 75 0.02 -9.22 -10.59
N THR A 76 0.92 -9.49 -9.64
CA THR A 76 1.38 -10.84 -9.32
C THR A 76 1.02 -11.18 -7.87
N GLU A 77 0.72 -12.45 -7.63
CA GLU A 77 0.34 -12.95 -6.31
C GLU A 77 1.04 -14.28 -6.06
N SER A 78 1.77 -14.38 -4.94
CA SER A 78 2.48 -15.59 -4.55
C SER A 78 2.64 -15.64 -3.03
N ASN A 79 2.17 -16.71 -2.40
CA ASN A 79 2.40 -17.00 -0.97
C ASN A 79 2.11 -15.83 -0.01
N GLY A 80 0.99 -15.11 -0.22
CA GLY A 80 0.61 -13.98 0.63
C GLY A 80 1.31 -12.67 0.29
N GLU A 81 2.17 -12.65 -0.74
CA GLU A 81 2.72 -11.44 -1.33
C GLU A 81 1.91 -11.03 -2.56
N TYR A 82 1.46 -9.77 -2.58
CA TYR A 82 0.66 -9.18 -3.65
C TYR A 82 1.40 -7.97 -4.19
N THR A 83 1.98 -8.10 -5.37
CA THR A 83 2.78 -7.04 -6.00
C THR A 83 2.01 -6.40 -7.13
N LEU A 84 1.92 -5.07 -7.10
CA LEU A 84 1.44 -4.24 -8.19
C LEU A 84 2.66 -3.56 -8.83
N THR A 85 2.93 -3.89 -10.09
CA THR A 85 4.04 -3.33 -10.88
C THR A 85 3.48 -2.35 -11.89
N PHE A 86 3.95 -1.11 -11.87
CA PHE A 86 3.55 -0.08 -12.81
C PHE A 86 3.92 -0.48 -14.24
N ARG A 87 2.95 -0.41 -15.15
CA ARG A 87 3.15 -0.67 -16.57
C ARG A 87 3.63 0.57 -17.31
N GLU A 88 4.22 0.34 -18.46
CA GLU A 88 4.33 1.38 -19.48
C GLU A 88 2.92 1.72 -20.00
N LEU A 89 2.54 3.00 -19.94
CA LEU A 89 1.26 3.45 -20.47
C LEU A 89 1.38 3.77 -21.96
N PRO A 90 0.30 3.58 -22.75
CA PRO A 90 0.30 3.90 -24.17
C PRO A 90 0.67 5.36 -24.45
N ASN A 91 1.27 5.60 -25.61
CA ASN A 91 1.53 6.95 -26.14
C ASN A 91 2.39 7.84 -25.21
N GLY A 92 3.23 7.25 -24.35
CA GLY A 92 4.12 7.99 -23.45
C GLY A 92 3.38 8.74 -22.34
N GLN A 93 2.16 8.33 -21.99
CA GLN A 93 1.45 8.88 -20.85
C GLN A 93 2.21 8.57 -19.55
N SER A 94 2.19 9.51 -18.62
CA SER A 94 2.73 9.30 -17.28
C SER A 94 1.64 8.85 -16.32
N VAL A 95 1.98 7.94 -15.41
CA VAL A 95 1.08 7.54 -14.34
C VAL A 95 0.83 8.76 -13.44
N MET A 96 -0.43 9.09 -13.22
CA MET A 96 -0.84 10.15 -12.28
C MET A 96 -0.95 9.59 -10.86
N GLN A 97 -1.07 10.48 -9.87
CA GLN A 97 -1.40 10.08 -8.50
C GLN A 97 -2.60 9.13 -8.45
N GLY A 98 -2.60 8.20 -7.51
CA GLY A 98 -3.67 7.23 -7.37
C GLY A 98 -3.78 6.64 -5.98
N LYS A 99 -4.74 5.74 -5.84
CA LYS A 99 -5.09 5.07 -4.58
C LYS A 99 -5.12 3.58 -4.81
N ILE A 100 -4.57 2.82 -3.86
CA ILE A 100 -4.69 1.36 -3.81
C ILE A 100 -5.37 0.99 -2.50
N GLY A 101 -6.45 0.24 -2.59
CA GLY A 101 -7.14 -0.37 -1.45
C GLY A 101 -6.72 -1.83 -1.27
N LEU A 102 -6.63 -2.27 -0.02
CA LEU A 102 -6.55 -3.68 0.33
C LEU A 102 -7.71 -4.02 1.26
N GLU A 103 -8.48 -5.03 0.90
CA GLU A 103 -9.48 -5.66 1.75
C GLU A 103 -9.06 -7.11 2.04
N ALA A 104 -9.24 -7.55 3.28
CA ALA A 104 -8.97 -8.93 3.65
C ALA A 104 -9.91 -9.39 4.78
N TYR A 105 -10.15 -10.70 4.86
CA TYR A 105 -10.92 -11.31 5.93
C TYR A 105 -9.98 -11.94 6.95
N VAL A 106 -10.21 -11.64 8.22
CA VAL A 106 -9.47 -12.25 9.33
C VAL A 106 -9.95 -13.68 9.51
N LYS A 107 -9.04 -14.65 9.55
CA LYS A 107 -9.35 -16.03 9.93
C LYS A 107 -9.83 -16.06 11.41
N LYS A 108 -10.37 -17.19 11.84
CA LYS A 108 -10.63 -17.37 13.28
C LYS A 108 -9.28 -17.42 14.01
N VAL A 109 -9.11 -16.63 15.06
CA VAL A 109 -8.00 -16.77 16.01
C VAL A 109 -8.55 -17.22 17.37
N ASP A 110 -7.79 -18.05 18.08
CA ASP A 110 -8.19 -18.59 19.38
C ASP A 110 -7.70 -17.73 20.56
N GLU A 111 -6.76 -16.79 20.32
CA GLU A 111 -6.28 -15.79 21.27
C GLU A 111 -6.09 -14.41 20.61
N ASP A 112 -6.05 -13.34 21.42
CA ASP A 112 -5.82 -11.98 20.92
C ASP A 112 -4.48 -11.98 20.16
N THR A 113 -4.52 -11.56 18.89
CA THR A 113 -3.40 -11.70 17.96
C THR A 113 -3.03 -10.34 17.38
N ASN A 114 -1.74 -10.03 17.34
CA ASN A 114 -1.22 -8.89 16.60
C ASN A 114 -0.59 -9.37 15.30
N ALA A 115 -1.02 -8.80 14.19
CA ALA A 115 -0.49 -9.09 12.86
C ALA A 115 0.01 -7.81 12.21
N LYS A 116 0.99 -7.95 11.30
CA LYS A 116 1.55 -6.82 10.55
C LYS A 116 1.44 -7.10 9.06
N ILE A 117 0.80 -6.21 8.32
CA ILE A 117 0.86 -6.22 6.86
C ILE A 117 2.01 -5.29 6.47
N HIS A 118 3.05 -5.84 5.84
CA HIS A 118 4.23 -5.08 5.46
C HIS A 118 4.11 -4.59 4.01
N ILE A 119 4.47 -3.33 3.76
CA ILE A 119 4.46 -2.71 2.45
C ILE A 119 5.90 -2.43 2.03
N GLU A 120 6.31 -3.07 0.94
CA GLU A 120 7.57 -2.78 0.24
C GLU A 120 7.27 -2.00 -1.03
N THR A 121 8.13 -1.06 -1.39
CA THR A 121 7.94 -0.25 -2.59
C THR A 121 9.28 0.18 -3.17
N THR A 122 9.35 0.36 -4.49
CA THR A 122 10.50 1.00 -5.15
C THR A 122 10.49 2.52 -4.97
N GLY A 123 9.34 3.10 -4.59
CA GLY A 123 9.20 4.49 -4.19
C GLY A 123 9.61 4.72 -2.73
N LYS A 124 9.35 5.94 -2.23
CA LYS A 124 9.58 6.29 -0.82
C LYS A 124 8.28 6.21 -0.03
N ILE A 125 8.30 5.63 1.17
CA ILE A 125 7.18 5.75 2.10
C ILE A 125 7.29 7.10 2.82
N GLU A 126 6.26 7.94 2.72
CA GLU A 126 6.27 9.34 3.20
C GLU A 126 6.54 9.43 4.70
N SER A 127 5.95 8.53 5.48
CA SER A 127 6.11 8.47 6.93
C SER A 127 5.77 7.07 7.46
N GLY A 128 6.45 6.65 8.53
CA GLY A 128 6.24 5.35 9.18
C GLY A 128 7.13 4.22 8.64
N SER A 129 6.88 2.99 9.10
CA SER A 129 7.70 1.82 8.81
C SER A 129 7.30 1.05 7.54
N GLY A 130 6.24 1.49 6.86
CA GLY A 130 5.59 0.68 5.81
C GLY A 130 4.72 -0.45 6.36
N ASP A 131 4.54 -0.53 7.67
CA ASP A 131 3.67 -1.54 8.28
C ASP A 131 2.26 -1.00 8.57
N ILE A 132 1.30 -1.90 8.45
CA ILE A 132 -0.03 -1.76 9.03
C ILE A 132 -0.13 -2.74 10.19
N ASP A 133 -0.19 -2.21 11.41
CA ASP A 133 -0.45 -2.98 12.61
C ASP A 133 -1.94 -3.32 12.68
N VAL A 134 -2.26 -4.60 12.85
CA VAL A 134 -3.64 -5.08 12.98
C VAL A 134 -3.78 -5.82 14.30
N GLU A 135 -4.56 -5.24 15.20
CA GLU A 135 -4.93 -5.84 16.48
C GLU A 135 -6.22 -6.64 16.31
N ILE A 136 -6.15 -7.95 16.51
CA ILE A 136 -7.25 -8.87 16.31
C ILE A 136 -7.71 -9.41 17.65
N LYS A 137 -8.96 -9.11 18.02
CA LYS A 137 -9.62 -9.70 19.18
C LYS A 137 -10.18 -11.09 18.90
N THR A 138 -10.11 -11.97 19.88
CA THR A 138 -10.77 -13.29 19.81
C THR A 138 -12.26 -13.14 19.56
N TRP A 139 -12.85 -14.08 18.82
CA TRP A 139 -14.30 -14.22 18.76
C TRP A 139 -14.82 -14.68 20.13
N ARG A 140 -15.57 -13.82 20.84
CA ARG A 140 -16.28 -14.18 22.08
C ARG A 140 -17.68 -14.69 21.80
#